data_AF-A0A8H8D4W8-F1
#
_entry.id   AF-A0A8H8D4W8-F1
#
_cell.length_a   1.000
_cell.length_b   1.000
_cell.length_c   1.000
_cell.angle_alpha   90.00
_cell.angle_beta   90.00
_cell.angle_gamma   90.00
#
_symmetry.space_group_name_H-M   'P 1'
#
loop_
_entity.id
_entity.type
_entity.pdbx_description
1 polymer ?
#
loop_
_entity_poly.entity_id
_entity_poly.type
_entity_poly.pdbx_seq_one_letter_code
_entity_poly.pdbx_strand_id
1 'polypeptide(L)' 'MPPLAVGVGKVSKERWAGQAVLAMKHFVDALERPERWGRLDWEELRKDSFEVETTWKPEERRK' A
#
# COMPACT_ATOMS: atom_id res chain seq x y z
N MET A 1 7.34 -1.88 -14.69
CA MET A 1 7.77 -2.89 -13.70
C MET A 1 7.06 -4.21 -14.01
N PRO A 2 7.76 -5.36 -14.11
CA PRO A 2 7.11 -6.66 -14.24
C PRO A 2 6.29 -7.00 -12.98
N PRO A 3 5.13 -7.68 -13.12
CA PRO A 3 4.29 -8.00 -11.99
C PRO A 3 4.92 -9.04 -11.05
N LEU A 4 5.07 -8.65 -9.78
CA LEU A 4 5.68 -9.48 -8.73
C LEU A 4 4.65 -10.43 -8.14
N ALA A 5 5.02 -11.70 -7.99
CA ALA A 5 4.20 -12.74 -7.37
C ALA A 5 2.85 -13.07 -8.07
N VAL A 6 2.57 -12.51 -9.25
CA VAL A 6 1.34 -12.78 -10.03
C VAL A 6 1.37 -14.14 -10.76
N GLY A 7 2.52 -14.82 -10.80
CA GLY A 7 2.68 -16.20 -11.28
C GLY A 7 2.64 -17.23 -10.15
N VAL A 8 3.81 -17.81 -9.83
CA VAL A 8 3.96 -18.82 -8.76
C VAL A 8 3.49 -18.31 -7.39
N GLY A 9 3.59 -17.01 -7.16
CA GLY A 9 3.18 -16.38 -5.90
C GLY A 9 1.67 -16.25 -5.69
N LYS A 10 0.83 -16.59 -6.68
CA LYS A 10 -0.64 -16.61 -6.61
C LYS A 10 -1.29 -15.29 -6.16
N VAL A 11 -0.62 -14.15 -6.33
CA VAL A 11 -1.21 -12.83 -6.13
C VAL A 11 -2.07 -12.49 -7.34
N SER A 12 -3.31 -12.04 -7.13
CA SER A 12 -4.16 -11.62 -8.26
C SER A 12 -3.57 -10.38 -8.95
N LYS A 13 -3.86 -10.22 -10.24
CA LYS A 13 -3.39 -9.07 -11.03
C LYS A 13 -3.88 -7.77 -10.40
N GLU A 14 -5.12 -7.77 -9.92
CA GLU A 14 -5.82 -6.63 -9.32
C GLU A 14 -5.16 -6.23 -7.99
N ARG A 15 -4.87 -7.22 -7.12
CA ARG A 15 -4.16 -6.95 -5.85
C ARG A 15 -2.76 -6.40 -6.12
N TRP A 16 -2.02 -7.01 -7.04
CA TRP A 16 -0.68 -6.53 -7.38
C TRP A 16 -0.73 -5.10 -7.93
N ALA A 17 -1.65 -4.81 -8.86
CA ALA A 17 -1.80 -3.49 -9.46
C ALA A 17 -2.16 -2.43 -8.40
N GLY A 18 -3.11 -2.72 -7.51
CA GLY A 18 -3.48 -1.83 -6.41
C GLY A 18 -2.29 -1.52 -5.49
N GLN A 19 -1.55 -2.55 -5.07
CA GLN A 19 -0.38 -2.38 -4.22
C GLN A 19 0.77 -1.63 -4.91
N ALA A 20 0.98 -1.88 -6.20
CA ALA A 20 2.01 -1.18 -6.98
C ALA A 20 1.73 0.32 -7.08
N VAL A 21 0.48 0.70 -7.33
CA VAL A 21 0.08 2.13 -7.38
C VAL A 21 0.24 2.80 -6.01
N LEU A 22 -0.17 2.14 -4.93
CA LEU A 22 0.02 2.67 -3.56
C LEU A 22 1.49 2.84 -3.21
N ALA A 23 2.34 1.87 -3.55
CA ALA A 23 3.78 1.98 -3.35
C ALA A 23 4.38 3.17 -4.11
N MET A 24 3.97 3.39 -5.37
CA MET A 24 4.40 4.54 -6.16
C MET A 24 3.92 5.86 -5.56
N LYS A 25 2.66 5.92 -5.09
CA LYS A 25 2.09 7.08 -4.39
C LYS A 25 2.90 7.42 -3.14
N HIS A 26 3.17 6.45 -2.29
CA HIS A 26 3.96 6.63 -1.07
C HIS A 26 5.40 7.05 -1.36
N PHE A 27 6.03 6.47 -2.41
CA PHE A 27 7.36 6.85 -2.83
C PHE A 27 7.43 8.32 -3.27
N VAL A 28 6.49 8.77 -4.11
CA VAL A 28 6.43 10.18 -4.54
C VAL A 28 6.16 11.10 -3.35
N ASP A 29 5.20 10.76 -2.48
CA ASP A 29 4.89 11.57 -1.30
C ASP A 29 6.08 11.68 -0.33
N ALA A 30 6.90 10.63 -0.20
CA ALA A 30 8.13 10.65 0.60
C ALA A 30 9.21 11.56 0.02
N LEU A 31 9.30 11.67 -1.30
CA LEU A 31 10.22 12.60 -1.96
C LEU A 31 9.75 14.05 -1.85
N GLU A 32 8.44 14.28 -1.95
CA GLU A 32 7.85 15.62 -1.90
C GLU A 32 7.70 16.18 -0.47
N ARG A 33 7.55 15.31 0.53
CA ARG A 33 7.28 15.66 1.95
C ARG A 33 8.17 14.87 2.92
N PRO A 34 9.50 14.95 2.81
CA PRO A 34 10.41 14.15 3.62
C PRO A 34 10.25 14.39 5.13
N GLU A 35 9.82 15.59 5.55
CA GLU A 35 9.57 15.94 6.96
C GLU A 35 8.39 15.18 7.56
N ARG A 36 7.33 14.91 6.77
CA ARG A 36 6.21 14.06 7.19
C ARG A 36 6.74 12.65 7.44
N TRP A 37 7.40 12.07 6.45
CA TRP A 37 7.90 10.69 6.50
C TRP A 37 8.98 10.47 7.56
N GLY A 38 9.79 11.49 7.84
CA GLY A 38 10.78 11.47 8.92
C GLY A 38 10.20 11.63 10.33
N ARG A 39 8.91 11.99 10.46
CA ARG A 39 8.25 12.24 11.76
C ARG A 39 6.85 11.62 11.86
N LEU A 40 6.59 10.54 11.12
CA LEU A 40 5.30 9.86 11.14
C LEU A 40 4.95 9.40 12.55
N ASP A 41 3.77 9.79 13.01
CA ASP A 41 3.21 9.24 14.24
C ASP A 41 2.47 7.91 13.99
N TRP A 42 2.04 7.26 15.08
CA TRP A 42 1.33 5.98 15.01
C TRP A 42 -0.03 6.07 14.30
N GLU A 43 -0.69 7.22 14.31
CA GLU A 43 -1.98 7.41 13.65
C GLU A 43 -1.79 7.56 12.14
N GLU A 44 -0.79 8.32 11.71
CA GLU A 44 -0.42 8.49 10.31
C GLU A 44 0.08 7.18 9.69
N LEU A 45 0.99 6.47 10.38
CA LEU A 45 1.45 5.13 9.95
C LEU A 45 0.29 4.17 9.78
N ARG A 46 -0.67 4.21 10.70
CA ARG A 46 -1.87 3.37 10.65
C ARG A 46 -2.72 3.69 9.42
N LYS A 47 -2.88 4.96 9.04
CA LYS A 47 -3.65 5.37 7.85
C LYS A 47 -3.02 4.83 6.56
N ASP A 48 -1.71 5.05 6.37
CA ASP A 48 -0.99 4.58 5.19
C ASP A 48 -0.98 3.03 5.14
N SER A 49 -0.78 2.37 6.28
CA SER A 49 -0.87 0.91 6.38
C SER A 49 -2.27 0.40 6.03
N PHE A 50 -3.33 1.01 6.56
CA PHE A 50 -4.71 0.60 6.28
C PHE A 50 -5.07 0.74 4.81
N GLU A 51 -4.57 1.77 4.12
CA GLU A 51 -4.76 1.94 2.68
C GLU A 51 -4.26 0.70 1.93
N VAL A 52 -3.05 0.23 2.26
CA VAL A 52 -2.49 -1.02 1.68
C VAL A 52 -3.32 -2.23 2.10
N GLU A 53 -3.80 -2.31 3.34
CA GLU A 53 -4.63 -3.42 3.81
C GLU A 53 -5.91 -3.62 3.00
N THR A 54 -6.54 -2.52 2.53
CA THR A 54 -7.76 -2.60 1.71
C THR A 54 -7.57 -3.40 0.42
N THR A 55 -6.33 -3.53 -0.06
CA THR A 55 -6.02 -4.27 -1.29
C THR A 55 -6.02 -5.79 -1.14
N TRP A 56 -5.99 -6.32 0.09
CA TRP A 56 -5.85 -7.75 0.34
C TRP A 56 -6.73 -8.32 1.46
N LYS A 57 -7.32 -7.47 2.30
CA LYS A 57 -8.37 -7.89 3.24
C LYS A 57 -9.73 -7.70 2.55
N PRO A 58 -10.49 -8.78 2.26
CA PRO A 58 -11.88 -8.65 1.85
C PRO A 58 -12.71 -7.96 2.96
N GLU A 59 -13.82 -7.29 2.59
CA GLU A 59 -14.61 -6.37 3.44
C GLU A 59 -15.23 -6.94 4.75
N GLU A 60 -14.84 -8.11 5.22
CA GLU A 60 -15.44 -8.81 6.37
C GLU A 60 -15.07 -8.24 7.76
N ARG A 61 -14.72 -6.95 7.85
CA ARG A 61 -14.55 -6.26 9.15
C ARG A 61 -15.27 -4.92 9.26
N ARG A 62 -16.40 -4.77 8.55
CA ARG A 62 -17.51 -3.88 8.94
C ARG A 62 -18.54 -4.65 9.77
N LYS A 63 -18.13 -5.16 10.94
CA LYS A 63 -19.03 -5.62 12.00
C LYS A 63 -18.47 -5.15 13.33
#